data_AF-A0A5B6WPY3-F1
#
_entry.id   AF-A0A5B6WPY3-F1
#
_cell.length_a   1.000
_cell.length_b   1.000
_cell.length_c   1.000
_cell.angle_alpha   90.00
_cell.angle_beta   90.00
_cell.angle_gamma   90.00
#
_symmetry.space_group_name_H-M   'P 1'
#
loop_
_entity.id
_entity.type
_entity.pdbx_description
1 polymer ?
#
loop_
_entity_poly.entity_id
_entity_poly.type
_entity_poly.pdbx_seq_one_letter_code
_entity_poly.pdbx_strand_id
1 'polypeptide(L)'
;MPGLSTDIVVHRLPIKEECKPIQQKLRRMRPDRVANIVPVPKKDEKVQMCVDYRDLNKASPKDNFLLPHIDTLVENTAGHSLFSFMDGFYGYNQIKMHLEDI
;
A
#
# COMPACT_ATOMS: atom_id res chain seq x y z
N MET A 1 -13.01 10.37 -3.41
CA MET A 1 -12.15 11.44 -2.87
C MET A 1 -11.08 11.73 -3.91
N PRO A 2 -10.90 12.99 -4.34
CA PRO A 2 -9.73 13.33 -5.13
C PRO A 2 -8.48 12.98 -4.30
N GLY A 3 -7.50 12.31 -4.92
CA GLY A 3 -6.21 12.04 -4.26
C GLY A 3 -5.47 13.34 -3.93
N LEU A 4 -4.39 13.22 -3.15
CA LEU A 4 -3.51 14.33 -2.84
C LEU A 4 -2.88 14.91 -4.12
N SER A 5 -2.48 16.18 -4.07
CA SER A 5 -1.74 16.80 -5.18
C SER A 5 -0.41 16.07 -5.39
N THR A 6 -0.06 15.83 -6.64
CA THR A 6 1.24 15.27 -7.03
C THR A 6 2.40 16.19 -6.71
N ASP A 7 2.14 17.49 -6.55
CA ASP A 7 3.14 18.48 -6.16
C ASP A 7 3.56 18.33 -4.69
N ILE A 8 2.71 17.71 -3.87
CA ILE A 8 2.97 17.48 -2.44
C ILE A 8 3.70 16.15 -2.27
N VAL A 9 3.14 15.08 -2.84
CA VAL A 9 3.68 13.73 -2.69
C VAL A 9 3.25 12.82 -3.83
N VAL A 10 4.17 11.96 -4.26
CA VAL A 10 3.97 10.88 -5.21
C VAL A 10 4.69 9.64 -4.71
N HIS A 11 4.11 8.47 -4.94
CA HIS A 11 4.73 7.19 -4.65
C HIS A 11 5.60 6.78 -5.84
N ARG A 12 6.91 6.62 -5.61
CA ARG A 12 7.83 6.04 -6.58
C ARG A 12 8.11 4.60 -6.18
N LEU A 13 8.10 3.67 -7.14
CA LEU A 13 8.46 2.28 -6.87
C LEU A 13 9.98 2.15 -6.86
N PRO A 14 10.62 1.91 -5.70
CA PRO A 14 12.04 1.64 -5.71
C PRO A 14 12.20 0.20 -6.21
N ILE A 15 12.78 0.03 -7.39
CA ILE A 15 13.15 -1.28 -7.94
C ILE A 15 14.67 -1.32 -7.98
N LYS A 16 15.28 -2.41 -7.49
CA LYS A 16 16.72 -2.60 -7.57
C LYS A 16 17.15 -2.70 -9.03
N GLU A 17 18.20 -2.00 -9.43
CA GLU A 17 18.65 -1.93 -10.83
C GLU A 17 19.03 -3.31 -11.40
N GLU A 18 19.49 -4.23 -10.54
CA GLU A 18 19.82 -5.60 -10.93
C GLU A 18 18.61 -6.52 -11.17
N CYS A 19 17.39 -6.08 -10.83
CA CYS A 19 16.18 -6.88 -10.95
C CYS A 19 15.60 -6.81 -12.36
N LYS A 20 15.50 -7.98 -13.02
CA LYS A 20 14.84 -8.10 -14.32
C LYS A 20 13.31 -8.06 -14.16
N PRO A 21 12.58 -7.51 -15.14
CA PRO A 21 11.11 -7.57 -15.15
C PRO A 21 10.60 -9.01 -15.01
N ILE A 22 9.65 -9.22 -14.12
CA ILE A 22 9.05 -10.54 -13.86
C ILE A 22 7.64 -10.56 -14.44
N GLN A 23 7.38 -11.47 -15.37
CA GLN A 23 6.03 -11.74 -15.83
C GLN A 23 5.33 -12.68 -14.84
N GLN A 24 4.46 -12.10 -14.00
CA GLN A 24 3.75 -12.87 -12.98
C GLN A 24 2.67 -13.76 -13.61
N LYS A 25 2.54 -15.00 -13.10
CA LYS A 25 1.53 -15.94 -13.55
C LYS A 25 0.12 -15.42 -13.24
N LEU A 26 -0.68 -15.21 -14.28
CA LEU A 26 -2.07 -14.78 -14.14
C LEU A 26 -2.93 -15.91 -13.56
N ARG A 27 -3.92 -15.54 -12.73
CA ARG A 27 -4.89 -16.45 -12.13
C ARG A 27 -6.20 -16.36 -12.89
N ARG A 28 -6.86 -17.51 -13.09
CA ARG A 28 -8.19 -17.56 -13.68
C ARG A 28 -9.21 -17.01 -12.68
N MET A 29 -9.82 -15.88 -13.02
CA MET A 29 -10.86 -15.23 -12.21
C MET A 29 -12.25 -15.70 -12.62
N ARG A 30 -12.48 -15.83 -13.92
CA ARG A 30 -13.71 -16.30 -14.55
C ARG A 30 -13.36 -17.14 -15.78
N PRO A 31 -14.31 -17.87 -16.38
CA PRO A 31 -14.03 -18.71 -17.54
C PRO A 31 -13.30 -17.98 -18.67
N ASP A 32 -13.57 -16.68 -18.82
CA ASP A 32 -13.14 -15.74 -19.86
C ASP A 32 -12.06 -14.73 -19.39
N ARG A 33 -11.71 -14.67 -18.10
CA ARG A 33 -10.79 -13.64 -17.56
C ARG A 33 -9.67 -14.21 -16.70
N VAL A 34 -8.45 -13.80 -17.01
CA VAL A 34 -7.24 -14.04 -16.22
C VAL A 34 -6.66 -12.72 -15.75
N ALA A 35 -6.30 -12.62 -14.47
CA ALA A 35 -5.71 -11.43 -13.87
C ALA A 35 -4.81 -11.83 -12.69
N ASN A 36 -3.92 -10.92 -12.28
CA ASN A 36 -3.12 -11.09 -11.07
C ASN A 36 -3.86 -10.62 -9.80
N ILE A 37 -5.18 -10.82 -9.78
CA ILE A 37 -6.08 -10.39 -8.71
C ILE A 37 -6.50 -11.62 -7.90
N VAL A 38 -6.58 -11.45 -6.59
CA VAL A 38 -7.01 -12.43 -5.60
C VAL A 38 -8.27 -11.89 -4.94
N PRO A 39 -9.45 -12.51 -5.17
CA PRO A 39 -10.66 -12.14 -4.46
C PRO A 39 -10.58 -12.64 -3.01
N VAL A 40 -10.77 -11.75 -2.05
CA VAL A 40 -10.73 -12.05 -0.61
C VAL A 40 -12.13 -11.81 -0.03
N PRO A 41 -12.82 -12.85 0.46
CA PRO A 41 -14.11 -12.67 1.11
C PRO A 41 -13.93 -11.93 2.44
N LYS A 42 -14.76 -10.92 2.68
CA LYS A 42 -14.86 -10.22 3.96
C LYS A 42 -15.98 -10.82 4.81
N LYS A 43 -15.95 -10.51 6.11
CA LYS A 43 -16.97 -10.92 7.08
C LYS A 43 -18.34 -10.31 6.79
N ASP A 44 -18.39 -9.18 6.11
CA ASP A 44 -19.62 -8.44 5.74
C ASP A 44 -20.19 -8.86 4.37
N GLU A 45 -19.93 -10.09 3.93
CA GLU A 45 -20.33 -10.66 2.62
C GLU A 45 -19.77 -9.93 1.38
N LYS A 46 -18.98 -8.86 1.56
CA LYS A 46 -18.31 -8.17 0.47
C LYS A 46 -17.05 -8.95 0.03
N VAL A 47 -16.63 -8.72 -1.21
CA VAL A 47 -15.37 -9.24 -1.74
C VAL A 47 -14.38 -8.10 -1.94
N GLN A 48 -13.18 -8.22 -1.37
CA GLN A 48 -12.07 -7.32 -1.63
C GLN A 48 -11.19 -7.89 -2.74
N MET A 49 -10.92 -7.08 -3.76
CA MET A 49 -9.99 -7.46 -4.83
C MET A 49 -8.57 -7.05 -4.42
N CYS A 50 -7.70 -8.03 -4.17
CA CYS A 50 -6.30 -7.79 -3.82
C CYS A 50 -5.40 -8.07 -5.01
N VAL A 51 -4.44 -7.20 -5.31
CA VAL A 51 -3.41 -7.48 -6.32
C VAL A 51 -2.23 -8.18 -5.65
N ASP A 52 -1.74 -9.26 -6.24
CA ASP A 52 -0.63 -10.04 -5.69
C ASP A 52 0.72 -9.43 -6.09
N TYR A 53 1.29 -8.56 -5.24
CA TYR A 53 2.57 -7.89 -5.46
C TYR A 53 3.78 -8.64 -4.90
N ARG A 54 3.68 -9.93 -4.57
CA ARG A 54 4.77 -10.63 -3.84
C ARG A 54 6.10 -10.62 -4.58
N ASP A 55 6.10 -10.77 -5.90
CA ASP A 55 7.34 -10.77 -6.67
C ASP A 55 7.88 -9.34 -6.87
N LEU A 56 7.00 -8.35 -7.05
CA LEU A 56 7.36 -6.93 -7.06
C LEU A 56 8.00 -6.50 -5.73
N ASN A 57 7.40 -6.89 -4.60
CA ASN A 57 7.88 -6.55 -3.25
C ASN A 57 9.24 -7.20 -2.93
N LYS A 58 9.63 -8.29 -3.60
CA LYS A 58 10.98 -8.87 -3.46
C LYS A 58 12.03 -8.09 -4.25
N ALA A 59 11.65 -7.53 -5.39
CA ALA A 59 12.51 -6.70 -6.23
C ALA A 59 12.70 -5.30 -5.65
N SER A 60 11.78 -4.86 -4.79
CA SER A 60 11.85 -3.59 -4.09
C SER A 60 12.76 -3.69 -2.84
N PRO A 61 13.68 -2.72 -2.61
CA PRO A 61 14.42 -2.64 -1.36
C PRO A 61 13.47 -2.32 -0.20
N LYS A 62 13.81 -2.80 1.00
CA LYS A 62 13.05 -2.46 2.20
C LYS A 62 13.29 -0.99 2.57
N ASP A 63 12.22 -0.31 2.95
CA ASP A 63 12.30 1.04 3.48
C ASP A 63 12.98 1.02 4.86
N ASN A 64 13.89 1.98 5.07
CA ASN A 64 14.60 2.18 6.34
C ASN A 64 14.00 3.33 7.16
N PHE A 65 12.83 3.84 6.78
CA PHE A 65 12.12 4.83 7.58
C PHE A 65 11.61 4.20 8.87
N LEU A 66 12.36 4.43 9.96
CA LEU A 66 12.02 3.92 11.27
C LEU A 66 10.79 4.65 11.80
N LEU A 67 9.72 3.89 12.07
CA LEU A 67 8.62 4.40 12.88
C LEU A 67 9.09 4.53 14.34
N PRO A 68 8.64 5.58 15.05
CA PRO A 68 8.95 5.73 16.48
C PRO A 68 8.44 4.52 17.27
N HIS A 69 9.16 4.17 18.34
CA HIS A 69 8.75 3.10 19.25
C HIS A 69 7.41 3.44 19.90
N ILE A 70 6.58 2.44 20.14
CA ILE A 70 5.23 2.63 20.71
C ILE A 70 5.32 3.34 22.07
N ASP A 71 6.28 2.95 22.92
CA ASP A 71 6.46 3.59 24.23
C ASP A 71 6.75 5.09 24.11
N THR A 72 7.56 5.50 23.15
CA THR A 72 7.84 6.92 22.89
C THR A 72 6.57 7.68 22.49
N LEU A 73 5.69 7.06 21.70
CA LEU A 73 4.40 7.66 21.34
C LEU A 73 3.48 7.80 22.57
N VAL A 74 3.48 6.81 23.47
CA VAL A 74 2.67 6.81 24.70
C VAL A 74 3.20 7.83 25.71
N GLU A 75 4.51 7.90 25.91
CA GLU A 75 5.14 8.88 26.80
C GLU A 75 4.90 10.31 26.33
N ASN A 76 5.02 10.57 25.01
CA ASN A 76 4.75 11.88 24.43
C ASN A 76 3.28 12.31 24.58
N THR A 77 2.37 11.35 24.76
CA THR A 77 0.95 11.62 24.97
C THR A 77 0.57 11.67 26.45
N ALA A 78 1.46 11.28 27.37
CA ALA A 78 1.19 11.33 28.80
C ALA A 78 0.99 12.77 29.31
N GLY A 79 0.03 12.95 30.21
CA GLY A 79 -0.25 14.24 30.86
C GLY A 79 -1.18 15.18 30.08
N HIS A 80 -1.60 14.82 28.87
CA HIS A 80 -2.65 15.55 28.15
C HIS A 80 -4.05 15.18 28.67
N SER A 81 -4.93 16.18 28.83
CA SER A 81 -6.29 16.01 29.37
C SER A 81 -7.33 15.57 28.33
N LEU A 82 -7.00 15.67 27.04
CA LEU A 82 -7.88 15.34 25.92
C LEU A 82 -7.07 14.78 24.75
N PHE A 83 -7.62 13.74 24.12
CA PHE A 83 -7.10 13.17 22.88
C PHE A 83 -8.17 13.19 21.80
N SER A 84 -7.75 13.51 20.57
CA SER A 84 -8.56 13.33 19.36
C SER A 84 -7.82 12.40 18.41
N PHE A 85 -8.57 11.50 17.76
CA PHE A 85 -8.03 10.55 16.80
C PHE A 85 -8.62 10.83 15.42
N MET A 86 -7.76 10.81 14.41
CA MET A 86 -8.16 10.89 13.01
C MET A 86 -7.73 9.60 12.32
N ASP A 87 -8.67 8.93 11.66
CA ASP A 87 -8.38 7.73 10.90
C ASP A 87 -8.07 8.06 9.43
N GLY A 88 -7.00 7.46 8.93
CA GLY A 88 -6.56 7.56 7.55
C GLY A 88 -7.11 6.42 6.68
N PHE A 89 -8.40 6.05 6.83
CA PHE A 89 -9.00 4.84 6.21
C PHE A 89 -8.69 4.68 4.71
N TYR A 90 -8.63 5.79 3.96
CA TYR A 90 -8.34 5.80 2.53
C TYR A 90 -6.94 6.34 2.20
N GLY A 91 -6.09 6.60 3.18
CA GLY A 91 -4.78 7.25 3.02
C GLY A 91 -3.88 6.55 1.99
N TYR A 92 -3.89 5.20 1.98
CA TYR A 92 -3.14 4.42 0.99
C TYR A 92 -3.50 4.76 -0.46
N ASN A 93 -4.78 4.99 -0.75
CA ASN A 93 -5.27 5.28 -2.10
C ASN A 93 -5.23 6.78 -2.46
N GLN A 94 -4.81 7.65 -1.53
CA GLN A 94 -4.75 9.09 -1.77
C GLN A 94 -3.43 9.54 -2.40
N ILE A 95 -2.33 8.82 -2.16
CA ILE A 95 -1.03 9.10 -2.77
C ILE A 95 -0.99 8.45 -4.15
N LYS A 96 -0.71 9.26 -5.18
CA LYS A 96 -0.65 8.78 -6.56
C LYS A 96 0.72 8.20 -6.89
N MET A 97 0.76 7.24 -7.80
CA MET A 97 2.00 6.73 -8.38
C MET A 97 2.69 7.80 -9.22
N HIS A 98 4.02 7.77 -9.28
CA HIS A 98 4.79 8.57 -10.23
C HIS A 98 4.52 8.12 -11.66
N LEU A 99 4.50 9.06 -12.62
CA LEU A 99 4.10 8.76 -14.01
C LEU A 99 5.03 7.76 -14.72
N GLU A 100 6.31 7.69 -14.32
CA GLU A 100 7.27 6.73 -14.87
C GLU A 100 7.02 5.29 -14.39
N ASP A 101 6.26 5.11 -13.31
CA ASP A 101 6.00 3.83 -12.65
C ASP A 101 4.60 3.26 -12.97
N ILE A 102 3.85 3.91 -13.87
CA ILE A 102 2.51 3.51 -14.34
C ILE A 102 2.60 2.93 -15.75
#